data_AF-A0A395NFI1-F1
#
_entry.id   AF-A0A395NFI1-F1
#
_cell.length_a   1.000
_cell.length_b   1.000
_cell.length_c   1.000
_cell.angle_alpha   90.00
_cell.angle_beta   90.00
_cell.angle_gamma   90.00
#
_symmetry.space_group_name_H-M   'P 1'
#
loop_
_entity.id
_entity.type
_entity.pdbx_description
1 polymer ?
#
loop_
_entity_poly.entity_id
_entity_poly.type
_entity_poly.pdbx_seq_one_letter_code
_entity_poly.pdbx_strand_id
1 'polypeptide(L)'
;MMMSSPILYDARERFGEAQREGLEYILERDSEDFAFEPWDMEIQDAYETTLSYIGGILLLLNPDDEKYNLNDARRRLVIFPMAVKKKFIELTQEVRPRAMVIMAYYFAILVIEKLWWVGDVGRLEVQAVDGSLPAKWQKMMEWPLRVVKAGRILPIQQNNGA
;
A
#
# COMPACT_ATOMS: atom_id res chain seq x y z
N MET A 1 17.53 -21.57 -15.91
CA MET A 1 17.46 -21.80 -14.45
C MET A 1 16.31 -20.93 -13.93
N MET A 2 15.23 -21.53 -13.44
CA MET A 2 14.09 -20.78 -12.89
C MET A 2 14.52 -20.30 -11.51
N MET A 3 15.06 -19.07 -11.42
CA MET A 3 15.26 -18.43 -10.12
C MET A 3 13.87 -18.35 -9.48
N SER A 4 13.66 -19.12 -8.41
CA SER A 4 12.45 -19.01 -7.60
C SER A 4 12.29 -17.55 -7.20
N SER A 5 11.09 -16.98 -7.37
CA SER A 5 10.89 -15.58 -6.96
C SER A 5 11.08 -15.48 -5.43
N PRO A 6 11.95 -14.59 -4.95
CA PRO A 6 12.21 -14.38 -3.52
C PRO A 6 10.94 -14.16 -2.68
N ILE A 7 9.86 -13.69 -3.32
CA ILE A 7 8.53 -13.54 -2.72
C ILE A 7 8.09 -14.81 -1.98
N LEU A 8 8.43 -16.01 -2.46
CA LEU A 8 7.89 -17.25 -1.88
C LEU A 8 8.60 -17.66 -0.58
N TYR A 9 9.85 -17.23 -0.36
CA TYR A 9 10.68 -17.77 0.73
C TYR A 9 11.37 -16.70 1.57
N ASP A 10 11.52 -15.46 1.10
CA ASP A 10 12.18 -14.39 1.84
C ASP A 10 11.13 -13.48 2.50
N ALA A 11 11.08 -13.50 3.83
CA ALA A 11 10.21 -12.63 4.62
C ALA A 11 10.72 -11.19 4.72
N ARG A 12 12.05 -10.98 4.68
CA ARG A 12 12.65 -9.64 4.72
C ARG A 12 12.40 -8.91 3.40
N GLU A 13 12.50 -9.61 2.28
CA GLU A 13 12.13 -9.07 0.98
C GLU A 13 10.64 -8.84 0.79
N ARG A 14 9.77 -9.31 1.69
CA ARG A 14 8.32 -9.04 1.64
C ARG A 14 7.85 -7.99 2.61
N PHE A 15 8.45 -7.94 3.80
CA PHE A 15 7.91 -7.21 4.94
C PHE A 15 8.97 -6.38 5.67
N GLY A 16 10.16 -6.24 5.09
CA GLY A 16 11.25 -5.48 5.70
C GLY A 16 10.90 -4.00 5.81
N GLU A 17 11.27 -3.39 6.94
CA GLU A 17 10.99 -1.98 7.22
C GLU A 17 11.55 -1.01 6.16
N ALA A 18 12.72 -1.30 5.59
CA ALA A 18 13.28 -0.50 4.50
C ALA A 18 12.37 -0.40 3.26
N GLN A 19 11.35 -1.26 3.13
CA GLN A 19 10.42 -1.22 2.01
C GLN A 19 9.33 -0.17 2.15
N ARG A 20 9.00 0.23 3.39
CA ARG A 20 7.99 1.28 3.66
C ARG A 20 8.61 2.68 3.77
N GLU A 21 9.85 2.85 3.32
CA GLU A 21 10.51 4.16 3.32
C GLU A 21 9.69 5.19 2.52
N GLY A 22 9.39 6.33 3.15
CA GLY A 22 8.56 7.38 2.60
C GLY A 22 7.05 7.15 2.75
N LEU A 23 6.60 6.03 3.32
CA LEU A 23 5.19 5.74 3.61
C LEU A 23 4.85 5.79 5.10
N GLU A 24 5.83 6.02 5.97
CA GLU A 24 5.69 5.93 7.43
C GLU A 24 4.66 6.90 8.00
N TYR A 25 4.42 8.02 7.31
CA TYR A 25 3.38 8.98 7.70
C TYR A 25 1.98 8.36 7.72
N ILE A 26 1.74 7.25 7.01
CA ILE A 26 0.47 6.51 7.05
C ILE A 26 0.30 5.78 8.39
N LEU A 27 1.37 5.55 9.14
CA LEU A 27 1.36 4.92 10.47
C LEU A 27 1.42 5.95 11.61
N GLU A 28 1.69 7.22 11.31
CA GLU A 28 1.67 8.29 12.31
C GLU A 28 0.29 8.38 12.96
N ARG A 29 0.28 8.55 14.29
CA ARG A 29 -0.94 8.63 15.10
C ARG A 29 -1.03 9.98 15.78
N ASP A 30 -2.14 10.66 15.58
CA ASP A 30 -2.47 11.90 16.29
C ASP A 30 -3.21 11.61 17.62
N SER A 31 -3.55 12.66 18.37
CA SER A 31 -4.27 12.53 19.64
C SER A 31 -5.64 11.86 19.50
N GLU A 32 -6.33 12.00 18.36
CA GLU A 32 -7.61 11.34 18.12
C GLU A 32 -7.41 9.85 17.84
N ASP A 33 -6.36 9.48 17.10
CA ASP A 33 -6.01 8.07 16.85
C ASP A 33 -5.67 7.35 18.16
N PHE A 34 -4.93 8.00 19.06
CA PHE A 34 -4.64 7.44 20.39
C PHE A 34 -5.90 7.24 21.23
N ALA A 35 -6.93 8.07 21.04
CA ALA A 35 -8.17 7.99 21.80
C ALA A 35 -9.16 6.97 21.24
N PHE A 36 -9.25 6.82 19.91
CA PHE A 36 -10.38 6.12 19.27
C PHE A 36 -9.98 4.97 18.34
N GLU A 37 -8.75 4.92 17.82
CA GLU A 37 -8.30 3.83 16.97
C GLU A 37 -7.84 2.64 17.84
N PRO A 38 -8.43 1.44 17.68
CA PRO A 38 -7.89 0.24 18.32
C PRO A 38 -6.47 0.01 17.86
N TRP A 39 -5.57 -0.19 18.82
CA TRP A 39 -4.17 -0.36 18.55
C TRP A 39 -3.53 -1.29 19.57
N ASP A 40 -3.31 -2.51 19.15
CA ASP A 40 -2.49 -3.49 19.87
C ASP A 40 -1.29 -3.89 19.00
N MET A 41 -0.44 -4.76 19.53
CA MET A 41 0.75 -5.24 18.81
C MET A 41 0.39 -5.97 17.52
N GLU A 42 -0.74 -6.68 17.47
CA GLU A 42 -1.17 -7.45 16.29
C GLU A 42 -1.66 -6.51 15.17
N ILE A 43 -2.42 -5.46 15.53
CA ILE A 43 -2.88 -4.42 14.61
C ILE A 43 -1.68 -3.65 14.03
N GLN A 44 -0.76 -3.23 14.90
CA GLN A 44 0.43 -2.49 14.49
C GLN A 44 1.26 -3.29 13.49
N ASP A 45 1.56 -4.54 13.83
CA ASP A 45 2.35 -5.43 12.98
C ASP A 45 1.61 -5.78 11.67
N ALA A 46 0.28 -5.91 11.68
CA ALA A 46 -0.51 -6.07 10.46
C ALA A 46 -0.43 -4.85 9.53
N TYR A 47 -0.49 -3.63 10.07
CA TYR A 47 -0.32 -2.41 9.27
C TYR A 47 1.11 -2.25 8.76
N GLU A 48 2.11 -2.40 9.62
CA GLU A 48 3.52 -2.23 9.26
C GLU A 48 3.94 -3.22 8.17
N THR A 49 3.59 -4.50 8.33
CA THR A 49 3.96 -5.53 7.35
C THR A 49 3.23 -5.34 6.03
N THR A 50 1.95 -4.98 6.05
CA THR A 50 1.19 -4.69 4.82
C THR A 50 1.73 -3.46 4.11
N LEU A 51 2.06 -2.40 4.85
CA LEU A 51 2.62 -1.18 4.28
C LEU A 51 4.00 -1.42 3.67
N SER A 52 4.82 -2.22 4.34
CA SER A 52 6.13 -2.66 3.82
C SER A 52 5.95 -3.48 2.52
N TYR A 53 4.95 -4.35 2.47
CA TYR A 53 4.63 -5.12 1.27
C TYR A 53 4.24 -4.21 0.09
N ILE A 54 3.39 -3.20 0.34
CA ILE A 54 2.99 -2.21 -0.68
C ILE A 54 4.18 -1.39 -1.14
N GLY A 55 4.99 -0.87 -0.22
CA GLY A 55 6.20 -0.13 -0.58
C GLY A 55 7.20 -0.96 -1.37
N GLY A 56 7.34 -2.25 -1.04
CA GLY A 56 8.12 -3.20 -1.83
C GLY A 56 7.62 -3.34 -3.28
N ILE A 57 6.30 -3.35 -3.50
CA ILE A 57 5.74 -3.32 -4.87
C ILE A 57 6.11 -2.02 -5.59
N LEU A 58 6.02 -0.87 -4.90
CA LEU A 58 6.33 0.43 -5.50
C LEU A 58 7.79 0.55 -5.92
N LEU A 59 8.73 0.04 -5.12
CA LEU A 59 10.16 -0.03 -5.48
C LEU A 59 10.37 -0.84 -6.77
N LEU A 60 9.72 -2.01 -6.88
CA LEU A 60 9.81 -2.86 -8.07
C LEU A 60 9.22 -2.21 -9.33
N LEU A 61 8.34 -1.22 -9.17
CA LEU A 61 7.70 -0.52 -10.27
C LEU A 61 8.37 0.82 -10.62
N ASN A 62 9.40 1.23 -9.88
CA ASN A 62 10.17 2.43 -10.18
C ASN A 62 11.28 2.12 -11.19
N PRO A 63 11.22 2.61 -12.45
CA PRO A 63 12.23 2.29 -13.47
C PRO A 63 13.64 2.77 -13.15
N ASP A 64 13.76 3.76 -12.27
CA ASP A 64 15.04 4.34 -11.84
C ASP A 64 15.64 3.63 -10.61
N ASP A 65 14.91 2.66 -10.02
CA ASP A 65 15.36 1.88 -8.87
C ASP A 65 16.14 0.63 -9.29
N GLU A 66 17.20 0.28 -8.56
CA GLU A 66 18.00 -0.92 -8.81
C GLU A 66 17.18 -2.22 -8.73
N LYS A 67 16.05 -2.20 -7.99
CA LYS A 67 15.17 -3.34 -7.78
C LYS A 67 14.08 -3.45 -8.85
N TYR A 68 14.05 -2.57 -9.86
CA TYR A 68 13.00 -2.58 -10.89
C TYR A 68 12.76 -3.97 -11.49
N ASN A 69 11.55 -4.51 -11.27
CA ASN A 69 11.14 -5.82 -11.77
C ASN A 69 9.62 -5.92 -11.88
N LEU A 70 9.11 -5.53 -13.04
CA LEU A 70 7.68 -5.53 -13.36
C LEU A 70 7.01 -6.90 -13.18
N ASN A 71 7.71 -7.99 -13.52
CA ASN A 71 7.16 -9.34 -13.39
C ASN A 71 7.02 -9.76 -11.93
N ASP A 72 7.94 -9.35 -11.06
CA ASP A 72 7.86 -9.60 -9.63
C ASP A 72 6.75 -8.74 -9.00
N ALA A 73 6.66 -7.46 -9.34
CA ALA A 73 5.58 -6.58 -8.90
C ALA A 73 4.19 -7.14 -9.22
N ARG A 74 3.98 -7.61 -10.46
CA ARG A 74 2.70 -8.25 -10.88
C ARG A 74 2.38 -9.49 -10.07
N ARG A 75 3.38 -10.33 -9.79
CA ARG A 75 3.18 -11.51 -8.93
C ARG A 75 2.75 -11.10 -7.54
N ARG A 76 3.40 -10.09 -6.95
CA ARG A 76 3.03 -9.56 -5.63
C ARG A 76 1.60 -9.02 -5.59
N LEU A 77 1.18 -8.29 -6.63
CA LEU A 77 -0.20 -7.83 -6.74
C LEU A 77 -1.20 -9.00 -6.76
N VAL A 78 -0.93 -10.06 -7.54
CA VAL A 78 -1.82 -11.23 -7.61
C VAL A 78 -1.89 -11.97 -6.28
N ILE A 79 -0.77 -12.12 -5.57
CA ILE A 79 -0.75 -12.88 -4.31
C ILE A 79 -1.10 -12.04 -3.08
N PHE A 80 -1.25 -10.72 -3.20
CA PHE A 80 -1.45 -9.78 -2.10
C PHE A 80 -2.48 -10.26 -1.06
N PRO A 81 -3.69 -10.73 -1.44
CA PRO A 81 -4.69 -11.19 -0.47
C PRO A 81 -4.25 -12.40 0.37
N MET A 82 -3.33 -13.22 -0.16
CA MET A 82 -2.75 -14.36 0.55
C MET A 82 -1.48 -13.99 1.33
N ALA A 83 -0.85 -12.86 1.01
CA ALA A 83 0.41 -12.43 1.60
C ALA A 83 0.22 -11.61 2.88
N VAL A 84 -0.85 -10.80 2.95
CA VAL A 84 -1.12 -9.95 4.11
C VAL A 84 -1.64 -10.75 5.31
N LYS A 85 -1.44 -10.21 6.52
CA LYS A 85 -1.92 -10.86 7.74
C LYS A 85 -3.45 -10.87 7.79
N LYS A 86 -4.03 -11.93 8.35
CA LYS A 86 -5.48 -12.04 8.58
C LYS A 86 -6.04 -10.81 9.30
N LYS A 87 -5.31 -10.28 10.28
CA LYS A 87 -5.70 -9.07 11.01
C LYS A 87 -5.90 -7.85 10.09
N PHE A 88 -5.07 -7.66 9.06
CA PHE A 88 -5.27 -6.58 8.09
C PHE A 88 -6.56 -6.78 7.28
N ILE A 89 -6.89 -8.04 6.95
CA ILE A 89 -8.16 -8.38 6.28
C ILE A 89 -9.35 -8.06 7.18
N GLU A 90 -9.27 -8.34 8.48
CA GLU A 90 -10.31 -7.98 9.46
C GLU A 90 -10.49 -6.45 9.54
N LEU A 91 -9.38 -5.69 9.63
CA LEU A 91 -9.42 -4.22 9.71
C LEU A 91 -9.99 -3.57 8.44
N THR A 92 -9.75 -4.16 7.26
CA THR A 92 -10.36 -3.70 6.00
C THR A 92 -11.85 -4.05 5.91
N GLN A 93 -12.27 -5.21 6.43
CA GLN A 93 -13.69 -5.57 6.53
C GLN A 93 -14.46 -4.66 7.50
N GLU A 94 -13.80 -4.22 8.58
CA GLU A 94 -14.31 -3.21 9.51
C GLU A 94 -14.26 -1.77 8.95
N VAL A 95 -13.75 -1.59 7.73
CA VAL A 95 -13.59 -0.28 7.07
C VAL A 95 -12.80 0.70 7.95
N ARG A 96 -11.76 0.19 8.63
CA ARG A 96 -10.91 1.04 9.48
C ARG A 96 -10.19 2.07 8.60
N PRO A 97 -10.25 3.37 8.94
CA PRO A 97 -9.74 4.41 8.06
C PRO A 97 -8.29 4.19 7.59
N ARG A 98 -7.37 3.83 8.49
CA ARG A 98 -5.96 3.55 8.14
C ARG A 98 -5.82 2.34 7.21
N ALA A 99 -6.59 1.28 7.45
CA ALA A 99 -6.62 0.11 6.57
C ALA A 99 -7.09 0.47 5.16
N MET A 100 -8.12 1.31 5.07
CA MET A 100 -8.66 1.79 3.79
C MET A 100 -7.67 2.70 3.05
N VAL A 101 -6.93 3.57 3.77
CA VAL A 101 -5.83 4.33 3.17
C VAL A 101 -4.78 3.40 2.57
N ILE A 102 -4.31 2.38 3.30
CA ILE A 102 -3.34 1.41 2.76
C ILE A 102 -3.90 0.68 1.53
N MET A 103 -5.19 0.30 1.56
CA MET A 103 -5.87 -0.28 0.39
C MET A 103 -5.95 0.68 -0.80
N ALA A 104 -6.12 1.98 -0.57
CA ALA A 104 -6.10 2.96 -1.65
C ALA A 104 -4.75 3.00 -2.38
N TYR A 105 -3.63 2.78 -1.68
CA TYR A 105 -2.32 2.65 -2.34
C TYR A 105 -2.26 1.40 -3.22
N TYR A 106 -2.76 0.28 -2.71
CA TYR A 106 -2.89 -0.96 -3.50
C TYR A 106 -3.73 -0.74 -4.76
N PHE A 107 -4.91 -0.11 -4.64
CA PHE A 107 -5.79 0.18 -5.76
C PHE A 107 -5.18 1.17 -6.76
N ALA A 108 -4.43 2.16 -6.29
CA ALA A 108 -3.70 3.08 -7.15
C ALA A 108 -2.64 2.34 -7.99
N ILE A 109 -1.94 1.35 -7.41
CA ILE A 109 -1.00 0.49 -8.15
C ILE A 109 -1.73 -0.32 -9.23
N LEU A 110 -2.91 -0.84 -8.93
CA LEU A 110 -3.71 -1.59 -9.91
C LEU A 110 -4.09 -0.74 -11.15
N VAL A 111 -4.30 0.56 -10.99
CA VAL A 111 -4.55 1.48 -12.13
C VAL A 111 -3.35 1.57 -13.07
N ILE A 112 -2.13 1.49 -12.52
CA ILE A 112 -0.88 1.61 -13.28
C ILE A 112 -0.63 0.36 -14.13
N GLU A 113 -0.84 -0.83 -13.55
CA GLU A 113 -0.44 -2.08 -14.19
C GLU A 113 -1.29 -2.45 -15.41
N LYS A 114 -2.36 -1.70 -15.69
CA LYS A 114 -3.27 -1.86 -16.85
C LYS A 114 -3.63 -3.34 -17.09
N LEU A 115 -3.79 -4.09 -16.01
CA LEU A 115 -4.11 -5.51 -16.08
C LEU A 115 -5.49 -5.64 -16.70
N TRP A 116 -5.58 -6.33 -17.84
CA TRP A 116 -6.81 -6.40 -18.63
C TRP A 116 -8.02 -6.93 -17.85
N TRP A 117 -7.79 -7.75 -16.82
CA TRP A 117 -8.83 -8.34 -15.97
C TRP A 117 -9.21 -7.48 -14.75
N VAL A 118 -8.45 -6.42 -14.46
CA VAL A 118 -8.76 -5.47 -13.38
C VAL A 118 -9.69 -4.37 -13.88
N GLY A 119 -9.53 -3.94 -15.14
CA GLY A 119 -10.33 -2.85 -15.72
C GLY A 119 -10.18 -1.54 -14.94
N ASP A 120 -11.30 -0.84 -14.70
CA ASP A 120 -11.33 0.46 -14.01
C ASP A 120 -11.50 0.35 -12.48
N VAL A 121 -11.50 -0.86 -11.92
CA VAL A 121 -11.78 -1.09 -10.49
C VAL A 121 -10.85 -0.27 -9.59
N GLY A 122 -9.55 -0.22 -9.89
CA GLY A 122 -8.60 0.55 -9.08
C GLY A 122 -8.94 2.05 -8.98
N ARG A 123 -9.46 2.65 -10.06
CA ARG A 123 -9.89 4.07 -10.06
C ARG A 123 -11.12 4.25 -9.20
N LEU A 124 -12.11 3.38 -9.37
CA LEU A 124 -13.38 3.45 -8.65
C LEU A 124 -13.18 3.26 -7.15
N GLU A 125 -12.35 2.29 -6.76
CA GLU A 125 -12.08 2.00 -5.35
C GLU A 125 -11.31 3.12 -4.65
N VAL A 126 -10.32 3.75 -5.31
CA VAL A 126 -9.63 4.92 -4.72
C VAL A 126 -10.61 6.07 -4.47
N GLN A 127 -11.51 6.33 -5.41
CA GLN A 127 -12.53 7.38 -5.27
C GLN A 127 -13.57 7.04 -4.20
N ALA A 128 -13.97 5.77 -4.09
CA ALA A 128 -14.89 5.29 -3.06
C ALA A 128 -14.29 5.42 -1.67
N VAL A 129 -13.02 5.00 -1.50
CA VAL A 129 -12.28 5.17 -0.25
C VAL A 129 -12.19 6.64 0.11
N ASP A 130 -11.76 7.50 -0.81
CA ASP A 130 -11.66 8.94 -0.60
C ASP A 130 -12.96 9.57 -0.07
N GLY A 131 -14.09 9.24 -0.71
CA GLY A 131 -15.41 9.74 -0.32
C GLY A 131 -15.95 9.17 1.00
N SER A 132 -15.38 8.07 1.51
CA SER A 132 -15.79 7.44 2.77
C SER A 132 -15.00 7.92 3.99
N LEU A 133 -13.81 8.50 3.78
CA LEU A 133 -12.88 8.81 4.84
C LEU A 133 -13.12 10.21 5.45
N PRO A 134 -13.00 10.36 6.79
CA PRO A 134 -13.00 11.67 7.43
C PRO A 134 -11.87 12.57 6.91
N ALA A 135 -12.08 13.89 7.01
CA ALA A 135 -11.17 14.91 6.48
C ALA A 135 -9.70 14.74 6.93
N LYS A 136 -9.45 14.22 8.13
CA LYS A 136 -8.08 14.04 8.64
C LYS A 136 -7.23 13.07 7.80
N TRP A 137 -7.85 12.12 7.11
CA TRP A 137 -7.15 11.13 6.28
C TRP A 137 -6.85 11.63 4.86
N GLN A 138 -7.40 12.79 4.48
CA GLN A 138 -7.33 13.32 3.11
C GLN A 138 -5.89 13.58 2.65
N LYS A 139 -5.02 14.04 3.56
CA LYS A 139 -3.59 14.20 3.27
C LYS A 139 -2.94 12.88 2.82
N MET A 140 -3.34 11.75 3.43
CA MET A 140 -2.82 10.44 3.06
C MET A 140 -3.42 9.90 1.76
N MET A 141 -4.54 10.45 1.30
CA MET A 141 -5.17 10.09 0.02
C MET A 141 -4.60 10.87 -1.18
N GLU A 142 -3.77 11.90 -0.95
CA GLU A 142 -3.20 12.74 -2.00
C GLU A 142 -2.43 11.94 -3.06
N TRP A 143 -1.58 11.00 -2.65
CA TRP A 143 -0.79 10.20 -3.59
C TRP A 143 -1.67 9.24 -4.41
N PRO A 144 -2.55 8.41 -3.81
CA PRO A 144 -3.48 7.57 -4.57
C PRO A 144 -4.31 8.36 -5.59
N LEU A 145 -4.88 9.50 -5.19
CA LEU A 145 -5.71 10.35 -6.06
C LEU A 145 -4.91 10.92 -7.24
N ARG A 146 -3.68 11.38 -6.99
CA ARG A 146 -2.80 11.89 -8.04
C ARG A 146 -2.41 10.80 -9.03
N VAL A 147 -2.09 9.60 -8.57
CA VAL A 147 -1.78 8.46 -9.44
C VAL A 147 -2.97 8.11 -10.32
N VAL A 148 -4.17 8.02 -9.75
CA VAL A 148 -5.41 7.77 -10.49
C VAL A 148 -5.68 8.85 -11.54
N LYS A 149 -5.43 10.13 -11.22
CA LYS A 149 -5.55 11.24 -12.15
C LYS A 149 -4.52 11.20 -13.27
N ALA A 150 -3.27 10.85 -12.94
CA ALA A 150 -2.16 10.83 -13.89
C ALA A 150 -2.11 9.56 -14.77
N GLY A 151 -2.66 8.44 -14.29
CA GLY A 151 -2.58 7.14 -14.98
C GLY A 151 -1.18 6.56 -15.05
N ARG A 152 -0.29 6.94 -14.12
CA ARG A 152 1.11 6.48 -14.03
C ARG A 152 1.63 6.60 -12.59
N ILE A 153 2.73 5.90 -12.28
CA ILE A 153 3.42 6.06 -11.00
C ILE A 153 3.97 7.47 -10.88
N LEU A 154 3.75 8.05 -9.71
CA LEU A 154 4.40 9.25 -9.27
C LEU A 154 5.30 8.89 -8.09
N PRO A 155 6.47 9.53 -7.95
CA PRO A 155 7.28 9.35 -6.76
C PRO A 155 6.43 9.59 -5.51
N ILE A 156 6.56 8.71 -4.51
CA ILE A 156 6.10 9.04 -3.18
C ILE A 156 6.91 10.27 -2.77
N GLN A 157 6.23 11.37 -2.43
CA GLN A 157 6.93 12.52 -1.88
C GLN A 157 7.54 12.07 -0.55
N GLN A 158 8.85 11.83 -0.55
CA GLN A 158 9.59 11.78 0.70
C GLN A 158 9.35 13.13 1.37
N ASN A 159 8.83 13.12 2.59
CA ASN A 159 8.88 14.29 3.44
C ASN A 159 10.37 14.57 3.65
N ASN A 160 10.97 15.34 2.75
CA ASN A 160 12.17 16.09 3.05
C ASN A 160 11.73 17.10 4.10
N GLY A 161 11.85 16.69 5.37
CA GLY A 161 11.54 17.55 6.50
C GLY A 161 12.38 18.82 6.41
N ALA A 162 11.69 19.95 6.53
CA ALA A 162 12.20 21.31 6.74
C ALA A 162 13.10 21.91 5.65
#